data_AF-A0A853I9C5-F1
#
_entry.id   AF-A0A853I9C5-F1
#
_cell.length_a   1.000
_cell.length_b   1.000
_cell.length_c   1.000
_cell.angle_alpha   90.00
_cell.angle_beta   90.00
_cell.angle_gamma   90.00
#
_symmetry.space_group_name_H-M   'P 1'
#
loop_
_entity.id
_entity.type
_entity.pdbx_description
1 polymer ?
#
loop_
_entity_poly.entity_id
_entity_poly.type
_entity_poly.pdbx_seq_one_letter_code
_entity_poly.pdbx_strand_id
1 'polypeptide(L)'
;MTEESDEETKQDVERLKEEVSKLIDDIDHSYYRIPKEEFESITVSKITKDVSEQLHGRISTWRNWVGITIVVLSFFGINQLPKLITEVKEDINKEVEENMDKHIKKSIKPLEDRLSYKLDTLNEQYKALHRAQENIFPKVISTVQETAKTATNKEFENIKSQLLSLQKSALEIEVEKILKNIKAKKISYSTAAKQFKSLVSRALETKDKNFFPKFLDSYVKVLVNAERWLEVHKLQTEFEKDFSFSYYTWVNIAIADMSLYEKSHSPLYKERAVYAYHQALNLLPDYGTPYAVRLILHMIDYNRSNNSSIKENEKTAALKLINNINAGRDVITSYETYNYLNRMKSDRYLKEFILSLEGLFPNEMEIMRSRYQQELDYLNKKNKKPKTGNKLSMGQQENFFIVG
;
A
#
# COMPACT_ATOMS: atom_id res chain seq x y z
N MET A 1 -29.10 -30.40 46.75
CA MET A 1 -28.80 -29.05 46.21
C MET A 1 -28.10 -29.14 44.84
N THR A 2 -28.51 -30.07 43.98
CA THR A 2 -27.98 -30.21 42.60
C THR A 2 -29.10 -30.36 41.56
N GLU A 3 -30.36 -30.55 41.97
CA GLU A 3 -31.51 -30.62 41.04
C GLU A 3 -32.09 -29.24 40.71
N GLU A 4 -32.11 -28.28 41.65
CA GLU A 4 -32.58 -26.91 41.37
C GLU A 4 -31.72 -26.16 40.34
N SER A 5 -30.41 -26.46 40.28
CA SER A 5 -29.47 -25.83 39.35
C SER A 5 -29.67 -26.28 37.89
N ASP A 6 -30.15 -27.51 37.68
CA ASP A 6 -30.34 -28.09 36.35
C ASP A 6 -31.71 -27.74 35.77
N GLU A 7 -32.69 -27.43 36.63
CA GLU A 7 -34.03 -27.00 36.23
C GLU A 7 -34.04 -25.52 35.83
N GLU A 8 -33.29 -24.68 36.56
CA GLU A 8 -33.12 -23.25 36.25
C GLU A 8 -32.37 -23.04 34.92
N THR A 9 -31.33 -23.84 34.66
CA THR A 9 -30.59 -23.79 33.39
C THR A 9 -31.41 -24.31 32.21
N LYS A 10 -32.28 -25.31 32.39
CA LYS A 10 -33.20 -25.74 31.33
C LYS A 10 -34.24 -24.67 31.00
N GLN A 11 -34.75 -23.98 32.02
CA GLN A 11 -35.74 -22.93 31.84
C GLN A 11 -35.13 -21.70 31.12
N ASP A 12 -33.89 -21.34 31.44
CA ASP A 12 -33.16 -20.28 30.74
C ASP A 12 -32.82 -20.64 29.28
N VAL A 13 -32.53 -21.91 28.99
CA VAL A 13 -32.26 -22.37 27.62
C VAL A 13 -33.54 -22.37 26.77
N GLU A 14 -34.68 -22.76 27.32
CA GLU A 14 -35.98 -22.67 26.65
C GLU A 14 -36.34 -21.20 26.37
N ARG A 15 -36.18 -20.30 27.36
CA ARG A 15 -36.43 -18.86 27.19
C ARG A 15 -35.54 -18.24 26.11
N LEU A 16 -34.24 -18.58 26.10
CA LEU A 16 -33.30 -18.07 25.09
C LEU A 16 -33.61 -18.60 23.68
N LYS A 17 -34.09 -19.84 23.54
CA LYS A 17 -34.53 -20.37 22.25
C LYS A 17 -35.76 -19.63 21.73
N GLU A 18 -36.71 -19.33 22.60
CA GLU A 18 -37.93 -18.60 22.23
C GLU A 18 -37.63 -17.14 21.86
N GLU A 19 -36.72 -16.48 22.57
CA GLU A 19 -36.22 -15.13 22.24
C GLU A 19 -35.46 -15.11 20.91
N VAL A 20 -34.61 -16.11 20.65
CA VAL A 20 -33.90 -16.21 19.37
C VAL A 20 -34.86 -16.51 18.23
N SER A 21 -35.88 -17.35 18.45
CA SER A 21 -36.89 -17.64 17.41
C SER A 21 -37.73 -16.41 17.09
N LYS A 22 -38.10 -15.59 18.08
CA LYS A 22 -38.74 -14.28 17.85
C LYS A 22 -37.83 -13.30 17.14
N LEU A 23 -36.53 -13.27 17.47
CA LEU A 23 -35.56 -12.40 16.81
C LEU A 23 -35.38 -12.79 15.33
N ILE A 24 -35.43 -14.08 15.02
CA ILE A 24 -35.36 -14.59 13.64
C ILE A 24 -36.64 -14.24 12.88
N ASP A 25 -37.81 -14.40 13.50
CA ASP A 25 -39.10 -14.07 12.88
C ASP A 25 -39.23 -12.54 12.64
N ASP A 26 -38.74 -11.71 13.56
CA ASP A 26 -38.63 -10.25 13.41
C ASP A 26 -37.62 -9.84 12.32
N ILE A 27 -36.56 -10.62 12.10
CA ILE A 27 -35.59 -10.38 11.02
C ILE A 27 -36.19 -10.77 9.66
N ASP A 28 -36.94 -11.87 9.57
CA ASP A 28 -37.59 -12.29 8.32
C ASP A 28 -38.78 -11.39 7.95
N HIS A 29 -39.49 -10.82 8.92
CA HIS A 29 -40.59 -9.87 8.69
C HIS A 29 -40.13 -8.41 8.50
N SER A 30 -38.86 -8.08 8.76
CA SER A 30 -38.31 -6.73 8.60
C SER A 30 -37.49 -6.52 7.31
N TYR A 31 -37.59 -7.42 6.32
CA TYR A 31 -37.08 -7.19 4.96
C TYR A 31 -37.90 -6.12 4.20
N TYR A 32 -37.84 -4.89 4.67
CA TYR A 32 -38.09 -3.71 3.85
C TYR A 32 -36.90 -3.54 2.89
N ARG A 33 -37.20 -3.47 1.59
CA ARG A 33 -36.25 -3.02 0.55
C ARG A 33 -35.80 -1.59 0.89
N ILE A 34 -34.63 -1.45 1.46
CA ILE A 34 -33.97 -0.16 1.72
C ILE A 34 -33.64 0.50 0.37
N PRO A 35 -34.14 1.70 0.06
CA PRO A 35 -33.73 2.45 -1.12
C PRO A 35 -32.23 2.75 -1.05
N LYS A 36 -31.57 2.73 -2.21
CA LYS A 36 -30.10 2.81 -2.38
C LYS A 36 -29.41 3.96 -1.64
N GLU A 37 -30.13 5.02 -1.28
CA GLU A 37 -29.64 6.23 -0.60
C GLU A 37 -29.41 6.04 0.91
N GLU A 38 -30.13 5.13 1.58
CA GLU A 38 -29.98 4.89 3.03
C GLU A 38 -28.82 3.94 3.35
N PHE A 39 -28.43 3.07 2.43
CA PHE A 39 -27.24 2.22 2.58
C PHE A 39 -25.94 3.04 2.53
N GLU A 40 -25.93 4.10 1.72
CA GLU A 40 -24.83 5.07 1.67
C GLU A 40 -24.80 5.91 2.95
N SER A 41 -25.94 6.29 3.52
CA SER A 41 -26.00 7.05 4.78
C SER A 41 -25.55 6.24 6.00
N ILE A 42 -25.85 4.93 6.07
CA ILE A 42 -25.45 4.05 7.18
C ILE A 42 -23.96 3.69 7.12
N THR A 43 -23.40 3.53 5.92
CA THR A 43 -21.96 3.26 5.74
C THR A 43 -21.12 4.51 6.03
N VAL A 44 -21.59 5.69 5.59
CA VAL A 44 -21.00 6.98 5.94
C VAL A 44 -21.19 7.27 7.43
N SER A 45 -22.33 6.95 8.03
CA SER A 45 -22.59 7.11 9.47
C SER A 45 -21.68 6.24 10.34
N LYS A 46 -21.43 4.96 9.99
CA LYS A 46 -20.49 4.10 10.73
C LYS A 46 -19.04 4.57 10.63
N ILE A 47 -18.58 4.97 9.45
CA ILE A 47 -17.21 5.51 9.26
C ILE A 47 -17.08 6.88 9.97
N THR A 48 -18.12 7.70 9.95
CA THR A 48 -18.15 8.99 10.64
C THR A 48 -18.24 8.83 12.16
N LYS A 49 -18.92 7.79 12.65
CA LYS A 49 -19.08 7.51 14.09
C LYS A 49 -17.79 6.95 14.71
N ASP A 50 -17.09 6.04 14.03
CA ASP A 50 -15.80 5.50 14.50
C ASP A 50 -14.68 6.56 14.48
N VAL A 51 -14.70 7.46 13.49
CA VAL A 51 -13.79 8.62 13.42
C VAL A 51 -14.19 9.72 14.42
N SER A 52 -15.50 9.91 14.67
CA SER A 52 -16.03 10.91 15.60
C SER A 52 -15.86 10.54 17.08
N GLU A 53 -15.96 9.26 17.45
CA GLU A 53 -15.76 8.80 18.83
C GLU A 53 -14.28 8.84 19.24
N GLN A 54 -13.35 8.53 18.33
CA GLN A 54 -11.90 8.75 18.56
C GLN A 54 -11.52 10.25 18.59
N LEU A 55 -12.26 11.10 17.87
CA LEU A 55 -12.10 12.56 17.93
C LEU A 55 -12.68 13.16 19.22
N HIS A 56 -13.84 12.72 19.69
CA HIS A 56 -14.50 13.28 20.89
C HIS A 56 -13.70 13.05 22.19
N GLY A 57 -13.08 11.87 22.34
CA GLY A 57 -12.20 11.58 23.48
C GLY A 57 -10.90 12.42 23.50
N ARG A 58 -10.44 12.89 22.33
CA ARG A 58 -9.25 13.74 22.17
C ARG A 58 -9.56 15.25 22.20
N ILE A 59 -10.82 15.63 21.97
CA ILE A 59 -11.31 17.02 22.00
C ILE A 59 -11.49 17.53 23.44
N SER A 60 -11.83 16.66 24.40
CA SER A 60 -12.00 17.08 25.81
C SER A 60 -10.67 17.44 26.48
N THR A 61 -9.59 16.73 26.16
CA THR A 61 -8.21 17.05 26.57
C THR A 61 -7.70 18.31 25.88
N TRP A 62 -8.08 18.53 24.61
CA TRP A 62 -7.79 19.76 23.85
C TRP A 62 -8.51 20.99 24.42
N ARG A 63 -9.74 20.84 24.93
CA ARG A 63 -10.55 21.91 25.54
C ARG A 63 -9.94 22.48 26.83
N ASN A 64 -9.39 21.63 27.70
CA ASN A 64 -8.70 22.08 28.92
C ASN A 64 -7.35 22.72 28.62
N TRP A 65 -6.70 22.32 27.53
CA TRP A 65 -5.40 22.83 27.13
C TRP A 65 -5.49 24.21 26.45
N VAL A 66 -6.48 24.42 25.57
CA VAL A 66 -6.79 25.72 24.94
C VAL A 66 -7.11 26.81 25.97
N GLY A 67 -7.79 26.47 27.07
CA GLY A 67 -8.09 27.41 28.16
C GLY A 67 -6.84 27.93 28.88
N ILE A 68 -5.79 27.11 29.00
CA ILE A 68 -4.51 27.48 29.63
C ILE A 68 -3.64 28.28 28.64
N THR A 69 -3.64 27.90 27.36
CA THR A 69 -2.90 28.58 26.28
C THR A 69 -3.42 30.00 26.03
N ILE A 70 -4.74 30.24 26.15
CA ILE A 70 -5.35 31.58 26.02
C ILE A 70 -4.89 32.53 27.14
N VAL A 71 -4.80 32.06 28.38
CA VAL A 71 -4.33 32.85 29.53
C VAL A 71 -2.85 33.22 29.39
N VAL A 72 -2.05 32.35 28.79
CA VAL A 72 -0.60 32.59 28.56
C VAL A 72 -0.35 33.50 27.36
N LEU A 73 -1.12 33.34 26.27
CA LEU A 73 -1.09 34.26 25.13
C LEU A 73 -1.59 35.66 25.50
N SER A 74 -2.33 35.79 26.62
CA SER A 74 -2.80 37.06 27.17
C SER A 74 -1.73 38.06 27.55
N PHE A 75 -0.53 37.56 27.79
CA PHE A 75 0.56 38.33 28.36
C PHE A 75 1.57 38.84 27.31
N PHE A 76 1.48 38.41 26.03
CA PHE A 76 2.55 38.58 25.03
C PHE A 76 2.15 39.33 23.76
N GLY A 77 2.18 40.66 23.83
CA GLY A 77 1.91 41.53 22.70
C GLY A 77 2.84 41.36 21.55
N ILE A 78 2.26 40.92 20.45
CA ILE A 78 2.95 40.72 19.19
C ILE A 78 2.01 41.16 18.07
N ASN A 79 2.22 42.38 17.57
CA ASN A 79 1.56 42.99 16.41
C ASN A 79 1.72 42.21 15.08
N GLN A 80 2.34 41.03 15.08
CA GLN A 80 2.62 40.21 13.89
C GLN A 80 1.74 38.96 13.78
N LEU A 81 0.99 38.61 14.84
CA LEU A 81 0.06 37.48 14.84
C LEU A 81 -1.04 37.61 13.76
N PRO A 82 -1.64 38.80 13.54
CA PRO A 82 -2.60 38.97 12.45
C PRO A 82 -1.97 38.72 11.07
N LYS A 83 -0.72 39.14 10.87
CA LYS A 83 -0.01 38.96 9.60
C LYS A 83 0.32 37.49 9.32
N LEU A 84 0.84 36.76 10.32
CA LEU A 84 1.11 35.33 10.22
C LEU A 84 -0.18 34.51 10.02
N ILE A 85 -1.27 34.86 10.70
CA ILE A 85 -2.58 34.23 10.49
C ILE A 85 -3.06 34.45 9.06
N THR A 86 -2.85 35.65 8.51
CA THR A 86 -3.28 36.00 7.15
C THR A 86 -2.41 35.28 6.11
N GLU A 87 -1.09 35.27 6.27
CA GLU A 87 -0.15 34.55 5.38
C GLU A 87 -0.42 33.04 5.39
N VAL A 88 -0.66 32.44 6.56
CA VAL A 88 -1.01 31.01 6.67
C VAL A 88 -2.39 30.73 6.06
N LYS A 89 -3.37 31.62 6.21
CA LYS A 89 -4.70 31.49 5.59
C LYS A 89 -4.59 31.58 4.07
N GLU A 90 -3.75 32.46 3.56
CA GLU A 90 -3.47 32.61 2.13
C GLU A 90 -2.72 31.40 1.54
N ASP A 91 -1.69 30.90 2.22
CA ASP A 91 -0.92 29.73 1.78
C ASP A 91 -1.78 28.46 1.80
N ILE A 92 -2.59 28.26 2.83
CA ILE A 92 -3.53 27.12 2.90
C ILE A 92 -4.57 27.20 1.79
N ASN A 93 -5.17 28.38 1.58
CA ASN A 93 -6.17 28.56 0.52
C ASN A 93 -5.53 28.32 -0.85
N LYS A 94 -4.34 28.86 -1.08
CA LYS A 94 -3.62 28.69 -2.34
C LYS A 94 -3.28 27.23 -2.63
N GLU A 95 -2.75 26.50 -1.64
CA GLU A 95 -2.42 25.07 -1.77
C GLU A 95 -3.67 24.20 -2.00
N VAL A 96 -4.79 24.52 -1.35
CA VAL A 96 -6.08 23.83 -1.51
C VAL A 96 -6.74 24.14 -2.85
N GLU A 97 -6.58 25.36 -3.38
CA GLU A 97 -7.15 25.76 -4.67
C GLU A 97 -6.32 25.32 -5.87
N GLU A 98 -4.99 25.32 -5.76
CA GLU A 98 -4.08 25.02 -6.87
C GLU A 98 -3.78 23.51 -7.03
N ASN A 99 -3.77 22.73 -5.93
CA ASN A 99 -3.27 21.34 -5.97
C ASN A 99 -4.32 20.24 -5.73
N MET A 100 -5.62 20.56 -5.55
CA MET A 100 -6.62 19.57 -5.16
C MET A 100 -7.76 19.37 -6.17
N ASP A 101 -8.03 18.09 -6.48
CA ASP A 101 -9.15 17.70 -7.34
C ASP A 101 -10.52 17.94 -6.66
N LYS A 102 -11.56 18.18 -7.47
CA LYS A 102 -12.88 18.70 -7.06
C LYS A 102 -13.59 17.82 -6.02
N HIS A 103 -13.32 16.51 -6.03
CA HIS A 103 -13.86 15.55 -5.07
C HIS A 103 -13.18 15.62 -3.69
N ILE A 104 -11.88 15.91 -3.64
CA ILE A 104 -11.14 16.05 -2.38
C ILE A 104 -11.41 17.42 -1.75
N LYS A 105 -11.57 18.47 -2.59
CA LYS A 105 -12.01 19.81 -2.15
C LYS A 105 -13.33 19.75 -1.37
N LYS A 106 -14.28 18.88 -1.76
CA LYS A 106 -15.57 18.69 -1.05
C LYS A 106 -15.42 17.99 0.31
N SER A 107 -14.45 17.08 0.44
CA SER A 107 -14.17 16.36 1.69
C SER A 107 -13.36 17.18 2.69
N ILE A 108 -12.57 18.15 2.20
CA ILE A 108 -11.70 19.01 3.01
C ILE A 108 -12.38 20.32 3.38
N LYS A 109 -13.40 20.77 2.64
CA LYS A 109 -14.14 22.00 2.93
C LYS A 109 -14.64 22.12 4.39
N PRO A 110 -15.18 21.07 5.05
CA PRO A 110 -15.56 21.16 6.47
C PRO A 110 -14.35 21.32 7.42
N LEU A 111 -13.17 20.86 7.01
CA LEU A 111 -11.91 21.07 7.73
C LEU A 111 -11.38 22.49 7.51
N GLU A 112 -11.42 22.98 6.27
CA GLU A 112 -11.08 24.36 5.89
C GLU A 112 -11.97 25.37 6.62
N ASP A 113 -13.29 25.16 6.62
CA ASP A 113 -14.27 25.99 7.33
C ASP A 113 -14.02 25.97 8.84
N ARG A 114 -13.67 24.81 9.41
CA ARG A 114 -13.31 24.69 10.84
C ARG A 114 -11.98 25.34 11.17
N LEU A 115 -11.01 25.31 10.25
CA LEU A 115 -9.72 25.96 10.42
C LEU A 115 -9.87 27.49 10.33
N SER A 116 -10.60 27.96 9.31
CA SER A 116 -10.92 29.36 9.09
C SER A 116 -11.72 29.94 10.25
N TYR A 117 -12.77 29.25 10.70
CA TYR A 117 -13.55 29.65 11.88
C TYR A 117 -12.68 29.75 13.14
N LYS A 118 -11.75 28.80 13.36
CA LYS A 118 -10.83 28.84 14.50
C LYS A 118 -9.79 29.95 14.38
N LEU A 119 -9.27 30.22 13.19
CA LEU A 119 -8.35 31.34 12.92
C LEU A 119 -9.04 32.69 13.14
N ASP A 120 -10.29 32.83 12.73
CA ASP A 120 -11.09 34.04 12.94
C ASP A 120 -11.42 34.22 14.43
N THR A 121 -11.72 33.13 15.15
CA THR A 121 -11.94 33.16 16.62
C THR A 121 -10.66 33.54 17.37
N LEU A 122 -9.50 33.03 16.94
CA LEU A 122 -8.18 33.40 17.47
C LEU A 122 -7.87 34.89 17.24
N ASN A 123 -8.23 35.42 16.07
CA ASN A 123 -8.03 36.83 15.74
C ASN A 123 -8.88 37.77 16.63
N GLU A 124 -10.14 37.40 16.89
CA GLU A 124 -11.00 38.17 17.80
C GLU A 124 -10.56 38.08 19.27
N GLN A 125 -10.11 36.91 19.72
CA GLN A 125 -9.53 36.75 21.06
C GLN A 125 -8.23 37.57 21.22
N TYR A 126 -7.37 37.60 20.20
CA TYR A 126 -6.18 38.45 20.18
C TYR A 126 -6.52 39.95 20.32
N LYS A 127 -7.54 40.45 19.59
CA LYS A 127 -7.99 41.86 19.70
C LYS A 127 -8.47 42.21 21.11
N ALA A 128 -9.20 41.30 21.76
CA ALA A 128 -9.71 41.50 23.13
C ALA A 128 -8.59 41.57 24.17
N LEU A 129 -7.46 40.96 23.87
CA LEU A 129 -6.38 40.63 24.77
C LEU A 129 -5.20 41.62 24.64
N HIS A 130 -4.98 42.12 23.42
CA HIS A 130 -4.16 43.30 23.15
C HIS A 130 -4.68 44.54 23.89
N ARG A 131 -6.01 44.66 24.01
CA ARG A 131 -6.66 45.71 24.84
C ARG A 131 -6.36 45.57 26.34
N ALA A 132 -6.03 44.38 26.82
CA ALA A 132 -5.70 44.14 28.23
C ALA A 132 -4.21 44.35 28.55
N GLN A 133 -3.37 44.46 27.51
CA GLN A 133 -1.92 44.35 27.58
C GLN A 133 -1.18 45.70 27.77
N GLU A 134 -1.89 46.82 27.75
CA GLU A 134 -1.29 48.15 27.97
C GLU A 134 -0.76 48.37 29.41
N ASN A 135 -0.88 47.40 30.33
CA ASN A 135 -0.71 47.67 31.77
C ASN A 135 0.38 46.92 32.57
N ILE A 136 1.11 45.87 32.09
CA ILE A 136 2.01 45.09 32.99
C ILE A 136 3.34 44.62 32.32
N PHE A 137 4.44 44.70 33.09
CA PHE A 137 5.88 44.83 32.78
C PHE A 137 6.68 43.67 32.10
N PRO A 138 7.95 43.93 31.65
CA PRO A 138 8.69 43.15 30.62
C PRO A 138 9.79 42.14 31.07
N LYS A 139 9.91 41.73 32.34
CA LYS A 139 11.01 40.79 32.76
C LYS A 139 10.69 39.29 32.64
N VAL A 140 9.42 38.93 32.42
CA VAL A 140 8.94 37.55 32.18
C VAL A 140 9.12 37.14 30.71
N ILE A 141 9.54 38.07 29.85
CA ILE A 141 9.43 37.97 28.40
C ILE A 141 10.42 36.97 27.78
N SER A 142 11.67 36.87 28.23
CA SER A 142 12.68 36.06 27.55
C SER A 142 12.55 34.54 27.81
N THR A 143 12.30 34.13 29.06
CA THR A 143 12.16 32.69 29.42
C THR A 143 10.86 32.10 28.85
N VAL A 144 9.80 32.90 28.76
CA VAL A 144 8.54 32.48 28.14
C VAL A 144 8.60 32.54 26.62
N GLN A 145 9.37 33.46 26.01
CA GLN A 145 9.61 33.46 24.55
C GLN A 145 10.30 32.17 24.07
N GLU A 146 11.31 31.69 24.80
CA GLU A 146 12.02 30.46 24.43
C GLU A 146 11.16 29.21 24.65
N THR A 147 10.41 29.17 25.76
CA THR A 147 9.47 28.07 26.06
C THR A 147 8.26 28.05 25.12
N ALA A 148 7.71 29.22 24.77
CA ALA A 148 6.62 29.37 23.81
C ALA A 148 7.08 29.01 22.39
N LYS A 149 8.23 29.52 21.91
CA LYS A 149 8.79 29.15 20.61
C LYS A 149 9.03 27.64 20.51
N THR A 150 9.47 27.01 21.60
CA THR A 150 9.67 25.55 21.66
C THR A 150 8.33 24.78 21.66
N ALA A 151 7.30 25.28 22.36
CA ALA A 151 5.96 24.69 22.36
C ALA A 151 5.24 24.86 21.00
N THR A 152 5.28 26.06 20.40
CA THR A 152 4.69 26.35 19.08
C THR A 152 5.39 25.57 17.98
N ASN A 153 6.73 25.43 18.02
CA ASN A 153 7.46 24.58 17.09
C ASN A 153 7.10 23.10 17.26
N LYS A 154 6.97 22.62 18.50
CA LYS A 154 6.56 21.23 18.77
C LYS A 154 5.15 20.94 18.28
N GLU A 155 4.23 21.88 18.42
CA GLU A 155 2.85 21.75 17.94
C GLU A 155 2.74 21.89 16.43
N PHE A 156 3.50 22.79 15.82
CA PHE A 156 3.58 22.91 14.37
C PHE A 156 4.15 21.63 13.75
N GLU A 157 5.23 21.08 14.30
CA GLU A 157 5.77 19.80 13.86
C GLU A 157 4.78 18.64 14.10
N ASN A 158 3.97 18.68 15.16
CA ASN A 158 2.90 17.70 15.36
C ASN A 158 1.80 17.81 14.27
N ILE A 159 1.29 19.01 13.98
CA ILE A 159 0.29 19.23 12.91
C ILE A 159 0.85 18.81 11.55
N LYS A 160 2.10 19.19 11.25
CA LYS A 160 2.81 18.78 10.04
C LYS A 160 2.94 17.26 9.95
N SER A 161 3.29 16.58 11.04
CA SER A 161 3.35 15.12 11.07
C SER A 161 1.97 14.48 10.83
N GLN A 162 0.90 15.06 11.37
CA GLN A 162 -0.47 14.60 11.13
C GLN A 162 -0.89 14.81 9.68
N LEU A 163 -0.58 15.96 9.09
CA LEU A 163 -0.87 16.25 7.69
C LEU A 163 -0.14 15.28 6.76
N LEU A 164 1.16 15.02 7.00
CA LEU A 164 1.93 14.02 6.25
C LEU A 164 1.31 12.62 6.38
N SER A 165 0.82 12.25 7.57
CA SER A 165 0.15 10.97 7.79
C SER A 165 -1.17 10.85 7.00
N LEU A 166 -1.95 11.93 6.95
CA LEU A 166 -3.20 11.97 6.17
C LEU A 166 -2.94 11.95 4.67
N GLN A 167 -1.93 12.68 4.19
CA GLN A 167 -1.50 12.65 2.80
C GLN A 167 -1.09 11.24 2.38
N LYS A 168 -0.30 10.55 3.22
CA LYS A 168 0.06 9.14 3.00
C LYS A 168 -1.18 8.25 2.93
N SER A 169 -2.09 8.32 3.90
CA SER A 169 -3.30 7.49 3.90
C SER A 169 -4.19 7.75 2.68
N ALA A 170 -4.30 9.01 2.23
CA ALA A 170 -5.02 9.33 1.00
C ALA A 170 -4.36 8.69 -0.24
N LEU A 171 -3.03 8.73 -0.32
CA LEU A 171 -2.28 8.07 -1.41
C LEU A 171 -2.43 6.54 -1.37
N GLU A 172 -2.40 5.93 -0.19
CA GLU A 172 -2.64 4.48 -0.02
C GLU A 172 -4.03 4.09 -0.57
N ILE A 173 -5.07 4.85 -0.22
CA ILE A 173 -6.44 4.65 -0.74
C ILE A 173 -6.51 4.80 -2.26
N GLU A 174 -5.83 5.79 -2.82
CA GLU A 174 -5.78 6.00 -4.28
C GLU A 174 -5.09 4.82 -4.99
N VAL A 175 -3.94 4.36 -4.48
CA VAL A 175 -3.22 3.20 -4.99
C VAL A 175 -4.09 1.94 -4.94
N GLU A 176 -4.73 1.67 -3.80
CA GLU A 176 -5.61 0.52 -3.63
C GLU A 176 -6.80 0.57 -4.60
N LYS A 177 -7.38 1.76 -4.81
CA LYS A 177 -8.47 1.95 -5.78
C LYS A 177 -8.03 1.61 -7.20
N ILE A 178 -6.82 2.04 -7.61
CA ILE A 178 -6.26 1.71 -8.93
C ILE A 178 -6.08 0.20 -9.07
N LEU A 179 -5.46 -0.45 -8.08
CA LEU A 179 -5.22 -1.90 -8.07
C LEU A 179 -6.53 -2.71 -8.10
N LYS A 180 -7.54 -2.28 -7.33
CA LYS A 180 -8.87 -2.88 -7.33
C LYS A 180 -9.56 -2.74 -8.70
N ASN A 181 -9.42 -1.58 -9.35
CA ASN A 181 -9.96 -1.36 -10.69
C ASN A 181 -9.28 -2.21 -11.76
N ILE A 182 -7.96 -2.45 -11.65
CA ILE A 182 -7.25 -3.42 -12.50
C ILE A 182 -7.81 -4.83 -12.29
N LYS A 183 -7.89 -5.29 -11.03
CA LYS A 183 -8.39 -6.64 -10.69
C LYS A 183 -9.81 -6.87 -11.18
N ALA A 184 -10.66 -5.83 -11.08
CA ALA A 184 -12.03 -5.84 -11.58
C ALA A 184 -12.14 -5.61 -13.10
N LYS A 185 -11.01 -5.52 -13.83
CA LYS A 185 -10.93 -5.24 -15.28
C LYS A 185 -11.66 -3.95 -15.70
N LYS A 186 -11.80 -2.98 -14.79
CA LYS A 186 -12.44 -1.67 -15.05
C LYS A 186 -11.51 -0.70 -15.78
N ILE A 187 -10.20 -0.87 -15.62
CA ILE A 187 -9.17 -0.11 -16.32
C ILE A 187 -8.07 -1.06 -16.81
N SER A 188 -7.40 -0.69 -17.90
CA SER A 188 -6.22 -1.40 -18.38
C SER A 188 -4.97 -1.04 -17.57
N TYR A 189 -3.94 -1.88 -17.65
CA TYR A 189 -2.62 -1.57 -17.07
C TYR A 189 -2.00 -0.29 -17.63
N SER A 190 -2.19 0.01 -18.92
CA SER A 190 -1.69 1.24 -19.54
C SER A 190 -2.36 2.49 -18.94
N THR A 191 -3.68 2.46 -18.71
CA THR A 191 -4.40 3.55 -18.04
C THR A 191 -3.95 3.68 -16.58
N ALA A 192 -3.82 2.57 -15.85
CA ALA A 192 -3.33 2.58 -14.49
C ALA A 192 -1.91 3.14 -14.38
N ALA A 193 -1.02 2.81 -15.32
CA ALA A 193 0.35 3.34 -15.35
C ALA A 193 0.39 4.87 -15.46
N LYS A 194 -0.55 5.48 -16.20
CA LYS A 194 -0.68 6.95 -16.26
C LYS A 194 -1.15 7.53 -14.93
N GLN A 195 -2.09 6.87 -14.25
CA GLN A 195 -2.58 7.28 -12.94
C GLN A 195 -1.48 7.17 -11.88
N PHE A 196 -0.73 6.07 -11.83
CA PHE A 196 0.43 5.96 -10.94
C PHE A 196 1.46 7.04 -11.23
N LYS A 197 1.76 7.34 -12.50
CA LYS A 197 2.71 8.39 -12.88
C LYS A 197 2.35 9.75 -12.26
N SER A 198 1.07 10.13 -12.26
CA SER A 198 0.62 11.38 -11.64
C SER A 198 0.72 11.40 -10.11
N LEU A 199 0.93 10.25 -9.46
CA LEU A 199 1.06 10.14 -8.01
C LEU A 199 2.52 10.12 -7.53
N VAL A 200 3.51 10.00 -8.42
CA VAL A 200 4.93 9.83 -8.04
C VAL A 200 5.42 11.00 -7.20
N SER A 201 5.21 12.25 -7.63
CA SER A 201 5.68 13.44 -6.89
C SER A 201 5.05 13.53 -5.51
N ARG A 202 3.73 13.33 -5.42
CA ARG A 202 2.99 13.30 -4.15
C ARG A 202 3.48 12.19 -3.23
N ALA A 203 3.79 11.01 -3.77
CA ALA A 203 4.32 9.89 -3.00
C ALA A 203 5.74 10.19 -2.47
N LEU A 204 6.57 10.85 -3.28
CA LEU A 204 7.93 11.25 -2.89
C LEU A 204 7.91 12.33 -1.79
N GLU A 205 6.99 13.28 -1.86
CA GLU A 205 6.80 14.37 -0.89
C GLU A 205 6.47 13.88 0.52
N THR A 206 5.89 12.68 0.65
CA THR A 206 5.64 12.07 1.97
C THR A 206 6.94 11.84 2.76
N LYS A 207 8.08 11.72 2.06
CA LYS A 207 9.40 11.38 2.63
C LYS A 207 9.39 10.11 3.51
N ASP A 208 8.35 9.28 3.37
CA ASP A 208 8.18 8.07 4.15
C ASP A 208 8.94 6.93 3.47
N LYS A 209 10.05 6.54 4.11
CA LYS A 209 10.95 5.47 3.66
C LYS A 209 10.29 4.09 3.60
N ASN A 210 9.13 3.89 4.21
CA ASN A 210 8.39 2.63 4.18
C ASN A 210 7.24 2.66 3.16
N PHE A 211 6.62 3.82 2.94
CA PHE A 211 5.53 3.97 2.00
C PHE A 211 6.02 4.01 0.55
N PHE A 212 7.02 4.86 0.25
CA PHE A 212 7.46 5.08 -1.11
C PHE A 212 7.98 3.81 -1.81
N PRO A 213 8.75 2.91 -1.16
CA PRO A 213 9.10 1.62 -1.77
C PRO A 213 7.88 0.75 -2.10
N LYS A 214 6.85 0.71 -1.24
CA LYS A 214 5.61 -0.05 -1.52
C LYS A 214 4.82 0.55 -2.68
N PHE A 215 4.81 1.88 -2.79
CA PHE A 215 4.26 2.57 -3.94
C PHE A 215 5.01 2.19 -5.22
N LEU A 216 6.35 2.20 -5.20
CA LEU A 216 7.18 1.80 -6.33
C LEU A 216 6.96 0.33 -6.72
N ASP A 217 6.86 -0.59 -5.75
CA ASP A 217 6.54 -2.01 -6.00
C ASP A 217 5.25 -2.15 -6.81
N SER A 218 4.21 -1.41 -6.42
CA SER A 218 2.92 -1.41 -7.12
C SER A 218 3.03 -0.79 -8.51
N TYR A 219 3.75 0.33 -8.64
CA TYR A 219 3.89 1.04 -9.90
C TYR A 219 4.72 0.24 -10.93
N VAL A 220 5.87 -0.28 -10.52
CA VAL A 220 6.75 -1.12 -11.35
C VAL A 220 6.00 -2.34 -11.87
N LYS A 221 5.24 -3.03 -11.00
CA LYS A 221 4.36 -4.14 -11.42
C LYS A 221 3.38 -3.71 -12.51
N VAL A 222 2.72 -2.57 -12.33
CA VAL A 222 1.77 -2.05 -13.32
C VAL A 222 2.45 -1.70 -14.64
N LEU A 223 3.66 -1.14 -14.61
CA LEU A 223 4.44 -0.82 -15.81
C LEU A 223 4.88 -2.08 -16.57
N VAL A 224 5.33 -3.13 -15.88
CA VAL A 224 5.69 -4.42 -16.50
C VAL A 224 4.49 -5.01 -17.25
N ASN A 225 3.33 -5.07 -16.60
CA ASN A 225 2.10 -5.59 -17.22
C ASN A 225 1.51 -4.67 -18.31
N ALA A 226 1.90 -3.39 -18.33
CA ALA A 226 1.59 -2.46 -19.40
C ALA A 226 2.61 -2.50 -20.56
N GLU A 227 3.62 -3.37 -20.49
CA GLU A 227 4.77 -3.44 -21.41
C GLU A 227 5.57 -2.12 -21.52
N ARG A 228 5.55 -1.29 -20.47
CA ARG A 228 6.27 0.01 -20.41
C ARG A 228 7.65 -0.17 -19.78
N TRP A 229 8.43 -1.11 -20.30
CA TRP A 229 9.71 -1.54 -19.69
C TRP A 229 10.76 -0.44 -19.58
N LEU A 230 10.83 0.47 -20.57
CA LEU A 230 11.74 1.63 -20.50
C LEU A 230 11.43 2.54 -19.30
N GLU A 231 10.19 2.61 -18.85
CA GLU A 231 9.82 3.40 -17.67
C GLU A 231 10.18 2.70 -16.38
N VAL A 232 10.12 1.36 -16.33
CA VAL A 232 10.65 0.59 -15.19
C VAL A 232 12.13 0.91 -14.99
N HIS A 233 12.91 0.92 -16.07
CA HIS A 233 14.31 1.33 -16.00
C HIS A 233 14.47 2.76 -15.45
N LYS A 234 13.70 3.73 -15.95
CA LYS A 234 13.81 5.12 -15.49
C LYS A 234 13.59 5.21 -13.98
N LEU A 235 12.57 4.53 -13.47
CA LEU A 235 12.30 4.48 -12.02
C LEU A 235 13.44 3.83 -11.24
N GLN A 236 14.01 2.74 -11.75
CA GLN A 236 15.16 2.11 -11.12
C GLN A 236 16.31 3.12 -10.98
N THR A 237 16.73 3.73 -12.09
CA THR A 237 17.89 4.64 -12.10
C THR A 237 17.65 5.89 -11.26
N GLU A 238 16.42 6.37 -11.20
CA GLU A 238 16.04 7.53 -10.41
C GLU A 238 16.05 7.23 -8.91
N PHE A 239 15.56 6.06 -8.48
CA PHE A 239 15.25 5.82 -7.06
C PHE A 239 16.09 4.74 -6.36
N GLU A 240 16.87 3.92 -7.07
CA GLU A 240 17.61 2.80 -6.44
C GLU A 240 18.65 3.23 -5.39
N LYS A 241 19.17 4.46 -5.51
CA LYS A 241 20.17 5.01 -4.58
C LYS A 241 19.55 5.52 -3.29
N ASP A 242 18.32 6.03 -3.36
CA ASP A 242 17.64 6.70 -2.26
C ASP A 242 16.70 5.75 -1.49
N PHE A 243 16.25 4.69 -2.15
CA PHE A 243 15.26 3.76 -1.61
C PHE A 243 15.66 2.30 -1.78
N SER A 244 15.48 1.52 -0.73
CA SER A 244 15.66 0.07 -0.79
C SER A 244 14.47 -0.58 -1.50
N PHE A 245 14.72 -1.11 -2.68
CA PHE A 245 13.72 -1.91 -3.41
C PHE A 245 13.52 -3.28 -2.76
N SER A 246 12.28 -3.77 -2.79
CA SER A 246 11.97 -5.13 -2.38
C SER A 246 12.49 -6.15 -3.41
N TYR A 247 12.61 -7.41 -3.00
CA TYR A 247 12.89 -8.51 -3.92
C TYR A 247 11.85 -8.58 -5.06
N TYR A 248 10.61 -8.16 -4.79
CA TYR A 248 9.54 -8.13 -5.77
C TYR A 248 9.74 -7.02 -6.82
N THR A 249 10.22 -5.85 -6.42
CA THR A 249 10.59 -4.81 -7.39
C THR A 249 11.78 -5.24 -8.24
N TRP A 250 12.83 -5.81 -7.62
CA TRP A 250 13.99 -6.29 -8.36
C TRP A 250 13.64 -7.35 -9.39
N VAL A 251 12.75 -8.31 -9.08
CA VAL A 251 12.34 -9.29 -10.09
C VAL A 251 11.57 -8.65 -11.24
N ASN A 252 10.71 -7.66 -10.98
CA ASN A 252 9.98 -6.97 -12.04
C ASN A 252 10.91 -6.11 -12.91
N ILE A 253 11.96 -5.52 -12.34
CA ILE A 253 13.04 -4.88 -13.10
C ILE A 253 13.75 -5.91 -13.97
N ALA A 254 14.08 -7.09 -13.43
CA ALA A 254 14.73 -8.16 -14.19
C ALA A 254 13.87 -8.62 -15.38
N ILE A 255 12.55 -8.74 -15.18
CA ILE A 255 11.59 -9.05 -16.25
C ILE A 255 11.57 -7.94 -17.31
N ALA A 256 11.48 -6.68 -16.90
CA ALA A 256 11.47 -5.54 -17.82
C ALA A 256 12.74 -5.49 -18.69
N ASP A 257 13.91 -5.62 -18.06
CA ASP A 257 15.19 -5.61 -18.76
C ASP A 257 15.40 -6.87 -19.63
N MET A 258 14.94 -8.05 -19.20
CA MET A 258 14.91 -9.25 -20.05
C MET A 258 14.07 -9.02 -21.31
N SER A 259 12.89 -8.42 -21.17
CA SER A 259 12.03 -8.13 -22.31
C SER A 259 12.60 -7.04 -23.23
N LEU A 260 13.33 -6.06 -22.68
CA LEU A 260 14.09 -5.09 -23.49
C LEU A 260 15.26 -5.75 -24.21
N TYR A 261 15.96 -6.70 -23.57
CA TYR A 261 17.03 -7.47 -24.19
C TYR A 261 16.52 -8.33 -25.34
N GLU A 262 15.37 -8.98 -25.13
CA GLU A 262 14.67 -9.71 -26.17
C GLU A 262 14.42 -8.77 -27.37
N LYS A 263 13.71 -7.65 -27.20
CA LYS A 263 13.38 -6.79 -28.34
C LYS A 263 14.57 -6.09 -29.01
N SER A 264 15.54 -5.62 -28.23
CA SER A 264 16.60 -4.74 -28.74
C SER A 264 17.91 -5.44 -29.06
N HIS A 265 18.12 -6.66 -28.56
CA HIS A 265 19.39 -7.38 -28.62
C HIS A 265 20.58 -6.68 -27.92
N SER A 266 20.33 -5.63 -27.13
CA SER A 266 21.41 -4.87 -26.49
C SER A 266 21.97 -5.63 -25.28
N PRO A 267 23.29 -5.95 -25.25
CA PRO A 267 23.92 -6.62 -24.11
C PRO A 267 23.74 -5.89 -22.78
N LEU A 268 23.59 -4.55 -22.83
CA LEU A 268 23.31 -3.72 -21.66
C LEU A 268 22.06 -4.21 -20.90
N TYR A 269 20.96 -4.49 -21.59
CA TYR A 269 19.73 -4.95 -20.93
C TYR A 269 19.87 -6.38 -20.39
N LYS A 270 20.67 -7.24 -21.03
CA LYS A 270 21.02 -8.55 -20.48
C LYS A 270 21.77 -8.41 -19.16
N GLU A 271 22.84 -7.62 -19.15
CA GLU A 271 23.67 -7.39 -17.95
C GLU A 271 22.83 -6.86 -16.78
N ARG A 272 21.91 -5.94 -17.07
CA ARG A 272 21.03 -5.39 -16.06
C ARG A 272 19.96 -6.34 -15.57
N ALA A 273 19.37 -7.14 -16.46
CA ALA A 273 18.46 -8.20 -16.06
C ALA A 273 19.16 -9.19 -15.11
N VAL A 274 20.42 -9.53 -15.39
CA VAL A 274 21.26 -10.37 -14.51
C VAL A 274 21.58 -9.66 -13.19
N TYR A 275 21.89 -8.37 -13.20
CA TYR A 275 22.09 -7.58 -11.99
C TYR A 275 20.84 -7.58 -11.10
N ALA A 276 19.67 -7.26 -11.66
CA ALA A 276 18.40 -7.24 -10.94
C ALA A 276 18.00 -8.64 -10.43
N TYR A 277 18.28 -9.68 -11.21
CA TYR A 277 18.18 -11.09 -10.77
C TYR A 277 18.99 -11.34 -9.49
N HIS A 278 20.26 -10.94 -9.47
CA HIS A 278 21.11 -11.11 -8.29
C HIS A 278 20.62 -10.30 -7.09
N GLN A 279 20.16 -9.05 -7.30
CA GLN A 279 19.59 -8.24 -6.22
C GLN A 279 18.34 -8.90 -5.61
N ALA A 280 17.46 -9.46 -6.43
CA ALA A 280 16.28 -10.17 -5.95
C ALA A 280 16.66 -11.39 -5.10
N LEU A 281 17.62 -12.21 -5.54
CA LEU A 281 18.05 -13.40 -4.81
C LEU A 281 18.90 -13.09 -3.57
N ASN A 282 19.63 -11.98 -3.56
CA ASN A 282 20.33 -11.55 -2.34
C ASN A 282 19.35 -11.20 -1.21
N LEU A 283 18.15 -10.71 -1.56
CA LEU A 283 17.09 -10.40 -0.60
C LEU A 283 16.22 -11.62 -0.25
N LEU A 284 15.98 -12.51 -1.22
CA LEU A 284 15.20 -13.74 -1.03
C LEU A 284 15.80 -14.89 -1.87
N PRO A 285 16.75 -15.69 -1.32
CA PRO A 285 17.54 -16.67 -2.07
C PRO A 285 16.75 -17.79 -2.75
N ASP A 286 15.62 -18.19 -2.16
CA ASP A 286 14.77 -19.29 -2.64
C ASP A 286 13.62 -18.80 -3.53
N TYR A 287 13.63 -17.53 -3.96
CA TYR A 287 12.59 -16.97 -4.80
C TYR A 287 12.68 -17.53 -6.23
N GLY A 288 11.65 -18.25 -6.69
CA GLY A 288 11.70 -19.01 -7.95
C GLY A 288 11.57 -18.16 -9.23
N THR A 289 10.90 -17.01 -9.17
CA THR A 289 10.64 -16.18 -10.37
C THR A 289 11.93 -15.61 -10.99
N PRO A 290 12.90 -15.06 -10.23
CA PRO A 290 14.20 -14.66 -10.78
C PRO A 290 14.91 -15.79 -11.54
N TYR A 291 14.86 -17.02 -11.03
CA TYR A 291 15.45 -18.17 -11.72
C TYR A 291 14.81 -18.44 -13.09
N ALA A 292 13.49 -18.27 -13.20
CA ALA A 292 12.80 -18.40 -14.50
C ALA A 292 13.26 -17.35 -15.50
N VAL A 293 13.42 -16.09 -15.06
CA VAL A 293 13.98 -15.00 -15.87
C VAL A 293 15.38 -15.38 -16.36
N ARG A 294 16.23 -15.92 -15.48
CA ARG A 294 17.59 -16.33 -15.84
C ARG A 294 17.62 -17.49 -16.84
N LEU A 295 16.73 -18.47 -16.71
CA LEU A 295 16.57 -19.56 -17.69
C LEU A 295 16.15 -19.03 -19.07
N ILE A 296 15.21 -18.08 -19.12
CA ILE A 296 14.79 -17.46 -20.38
C ILE A 296 15.96 -16.70 -21.02
N LEU A 297 16.76 -15.95 -20.26
CA LEU A 297 17.96 -15.27 -20.79
C LEU A 297 18.94 -16.26 -21.45
N HIS A 298 19.21 -17.40 -20.82
CA HIS A 298 20.05 -18.45 -21.43
C HIS A 298 19.48 -18.94 -22.75
N MET A 299 18.15 -19.10 -22.84
CA MET A 299 17.50 -19.55 -24.07
C MET A 299 17.45 -18.49 -25.16
N ILE A 300 17.37 -17.20 -24.79
CA ILE A 300 17.51 -16.09 -25.73
C ILE A 300 18.89 -16.17 -26.41
N ASP A 301 19.96 -16.30 -25.62
CA ASP A 301 21.33 -16.38 -26.14
C ASP A 301 21.58 -17.65 -26.94
N TYR A 302 21.09 -18.80 -26.45
CA TYR A 302 21.16 -20.08 -27.13
C TYR A 302 20.49 -20.02 -28.51
N ASN A 303 19.24 -19.53 -28.60
CA ASN A 303 18.51 -19.50 -29.85
C ASN A 303 19.13 -18.54 -30.87
N ARG A 304 19.69 -17.41 -30.42
CA ARG A 304 20.25 -16.36 -31.28
C ARG A 304 21.65 -16.65 -31.79
N SER A 305 22.43 -17.42 -31.05
CA SER A 305 23.83 -17.65 -31.41
C SER A 305 23.97 -18.62 -32.59
N ASN A 306 24.74 -18.22 -33.60
CA ASN A 306 25.22 -19.15 -34.64
C ASN A 306 26.52 -19.85 -34.23
N ASN A 307 27.18 -19.41 -33.15
CA ASN A 307 28.39 -20.01 -32.64
C ASN A 307 28.05 -21.21 -31.75
N SER A 308 28.52 -22.40 -32.14
CA SER A 308 28.29 -23.66 -31.43
C SER A 308 28.85 -23.67 -30.01
N SER A 309 30.00 -23.02 -29.77
CA SER A 309 30.58 -22.93 -28.44
C SER A 309 29.71 -22.09 -27.50
N ILE A 310 29.18 -20.95 -27.98
CA ILE A 310 28.25 -20.13 -27.19
C ILE A 310 26.97 -20.93 -26.89
N LYS A 311 26.42 -21.63 -27.89
CA LYS A 311 25.24 -22.50 -27.68
C LYS A 311 25.49 -23.54 -26.60
N GLU A 312 26.60 -24.26 -26.67
CA GLU A 312 26.91 -25.29 -25.67
C GLU A 312 27.14 -24.71 -24.27
N ASN A 313 27.76 -23.53 -24.18
CA ASN A 313 27.94 -22.82 -22.91
C ASN A 313 26.59 -22.43 -22.29
N GLU A 314 25.69 -21.81 -23.06
CA GLU A 314 24.37 -21.40 -22.57
C GLU A 314 23.48 -22.60 -22.21
N LYS A 315 23.55 -23.68 -22.99
CA LYS A 315 22.89 -24.96 -22.70
C LYS A 315 23.40 -25.57 -21.37
N THR A 316 24.72 -25.63 -21.19
CA THR A 316 25.34 -26.17 -19.97
C THR A 316 24.98 -25.32 -18.75
N ALA A 317 25.00 -24.00 -18.89
CA ALA A 317 24.63 -23.07 -17.81
C ALA A 317 23.15 -23.21 -17.42
N ALA A 318 22.25 -23.32 -18.41
CA ALA A 318 20.83 -23.55 -18.18
C ALA A 318 20.57 -24.89 -17.47
N LEU A 319 21.19 -25.99 -17.93
CA LEU A 319 21.06 -27.30 -17.29
C LEU A 319 21.51 -27.28 -15.83
N LYS A 320 22.67 -26.65 -15.56
CA LYS A 320 23.16 -26.48 -14.19
C LYS A 320 22.16 -25.71 -13.33
N LEU A 321 21.57 -24.65 -13.87
CA LEU A 321 20.58 -23.84 -13.16
C LEU A 321 19.30 -24.63 -12.86
N ILE A 322 18.77 -25.37 -13.83
CA ILE A 322 17.58 -26.24 -13.63
C ILE A 322 17.88 -27.28 -12.55
N ASN A 323 19.05 -27.92 -12.60
CA ASN A 323 19.44 -28.91 -11.60
C ASN A 323 19.55 -28.29 -10.21
N ASN A 324 20.05 -27.06 -10.07
CA ASN A 324 20.07 -26.36 -8.79
C ASN A 324 18.65 -26.09 -8.26
N ILE A 325 17.74 -25.64 -9.13
CA ILE A 325 16.33 -25.38 -8.78
C ILE A 325 15.65 -26.69 -8.33
N ASN A 326 15.90 -27.78 -9.05
CA ASN A 326 15.33 -29.11 -8.75
C ASN A 326 16.03 -29.82 -7.59
N ALA A 327 17.24 -29.42 -7.21
CA ALA A 327 17.94 -29.95 -6.04
C ALA A 327 17.59 -29.19 -4.75
N GLY A 328 16.96 -28.02 -4.87
CA GLY A 328 16.49 -27.23 -3.74
C GLY A 328 15.64 -28.08 -2.79
N ARG A 329 15.90 -27.93 -1.48
CA ARG A 329 15.15 -28.63 -0.42
C ARG A 329 13.70 -28.18 -0.39
N ASP A 330 13.47 -26.90 -0.69
CA ASP A 330 12.14 -26.32 -0.76
C ASP A 330 11.53 -26.55 -2.15
N VAL A 331 10.30 -27.06 -2.17
CA VAL A 331 9.50 -27.24 -3.39
C VAL A 331 9.06 -25.89 -3.95
N ILE A 332 8.99 -24.84 -3.10
CA ILE A 332 8.50 -23.50 -3.47
C ILE A 332 9.31 -22.89 -4.61
N THR A 333 10.64 -22.99 -4.59
CA THR A 333 11.47 -22.43 -5.68
C THR A 333 11.13 -23.06 -7.02
N SER A 334 11.07 -24.40 -7.09
CA SER A 334 10.70 -25.11 -8.32
C SER A 334 9.25 -24.78 -8.74
N TYR A 335 8.33 -24.71 -7.78
CA TYR A 335 6.94 -24.32 -8.01
C TYR A 335 6.84 -22.93 -8.64
N GLU A 336 7.49 -21.91 -8.06
CA GLU A 336 7.42 -20.54 -8.54
C GLU A 336 8.12 -20.36 -9.89
N THR A 337 9.28 -20.99 -10.09
CA THR A 337 9.98 -20.99 -11.38
C THR A 337 9.08 -21.58 -12.47
N TYR A 338 8.54 -22.78 -12.25
CA TYR A 338 7.70 -23.43 -13.25
C TYR A 338 6.40 -22.67 -13.49
N ASN A 339 5.76 -22.17 -12.42
CA ASN A 339 4.54 -21.37 -12.53
C ASN A 339 4.74 -20.14 -13.43
N TYR A 340 5.86 -19.42 -13.26
CA TYR A 340 6.19 -18.29 -14.11
C TYR A 340 6.41 -18.72 -15.57
N LEU A 341 7.25 -19.73 -15.82
CA LEU A 341 7.50 -20.25 -17.16
C LEU A 341 6.19 -20.68 -17.84
N ASN A 342 5.34 -21.42 -17.14
CA ASN A 342 4.07 -21.91 -17.66
C ASN A 342 3.11 -20.77 -18.03
N ARG A 343 3.03 -19.71 -17.21
CA ARG A 343 2.24 -18.51 -17.54
C ARG A 343 2.76 -17.78 -18.77
N MET A 344 4.08 -17.71 -18.93
CA MET A 344 4.72 -17.02 -20.05
C MET A 344 4.70 -17.82 -21.36
N LYS A 345 4.24 -19.08 -21.38
CA LYS A 345 4.08 -19.86 -22.62
C LYS A 345 3.07 -19.27 -23.60
N SER A 346 2.11 -18.50 -23.11
CA SER A 346 1.17 -17.76 -23.97
C SER A 346 1.68 -16.40 -24.40
N ASP A 347 2.81 -15.94 -23.85
CA ASP A 347 3.40 -14.65 -24.22
C ASP A 347 3.99 -14.72 -25.63
N ARG A 348 3.67 -13.73 -26.47
CA ARG A 348 4.08 -13.70 -27.88
C ARG A 348 5.60 -13.66 -28.04
N TYR A 349 6.31 -13.00 -27.13
CA TYR A 349 7.75 -12.75 -27.21
C TYR A 349 8.55 -13.84 -26.52
N LEU A 350 8.03 -14.42 -25.43
CA LEU A 350 8.80 -15.37 -24.61
C LEU A 350 8.53 -16.85 -24.95
N LYS A 351 7.41 -17.14 -25.64
CA LYS A 351 6.98 -18.52 -25.94
C LYS A 351 8.07 -19.36 -26.59
N GLU A 352 8.76 -18.86 -27.61
CA GLU A 352 9.74 -19.66 -28.35
C GLU A 352 10.94 -20.08 -27.49
N PHE A 353 11.38 -19.23 -26.57
CA PHE A 353 12.50 -19.51 -25.66
C PHE A 353 12.11 -20.55 -24.62
N ILE A 354 10.86 -20.48 -24.13
CA ILE A 354 10.34 -21.47 -23.18
C ILE A 354 10.16 -22.84 -23.85
N LEU A 355 9.66 -22.87 -25.09
CA LEU A 355 9.56 -24.12 -25.85
C LEU A 355 10.94 -24.72 -26.16
N SER A 356 11.94 -23.87 -26.45
CA SER A 356 13.34 -24.32 -26.62
C SER A 356 13.88 -24.95 -25.34
N LEU A 357 13.63 -24.34 -24.17
CA LEU A 357 14.00 -24.89 -22.87
C LEU A 357 13.41 -26.29 -22.64
N GLU A 358 12.12 -26.45 -22.90
CA GLU A 358 11.41 -27.74 -22.74
C GLU A 358 11.89 -28.80 -23.73
N GLY A 359 12.24 -28.40 -24.95
CA GLY A 359 12.79 -29.31 -25.96
C GLY A 359 14.20 -29.79 -25.63
N LEU A 360 15.03 -28.93 -25.02
CA LEU A 360 16.41 -29.26 -24.66
C LEU A 360 16.52 -30.08 -23.36
N PHE A 361 15.64 -29.85 -22.40
CA PHE A 361 15.71 -30.45 -21.05
C PHE A 361 14.37 -31.07 -20.62
N PRO A 362 13.79 -32.00 -21.41
CA PRO A 362 12.45 -32.51 -21.17
C PRO A 362 12.32 -33.21 -19.81
N ASN A 363 13.34 -33.96 -19.39
CA ASN A 363 13.32 -34.70 -18.13
C ASN A 363 13.41 -33.76 -16.93
N GLU A 364 14.32 -32.80 -16.98
CA GLU A 364 14.53 -31.85 -15.90
C GLU A 364 13.34 -30.90 -15.74
N MET A 365 12.69 -30.52 -16.85
CA MET A 365 11.45 -29.74 -16.83
C MET A 365 10.27 -30.55 -16.29
N GLU A 366 10.21 -31.86 -16.52
CA GLU A 366 9.17 -32.72 -15.92
C GLU A 366 9.33 -32.83 -14.40
N ILE A 367 10.57 -32.90 -13.88
CA ILE A 367 10.81 -32.84 -12.43
C ILE A 367 10.27 -31.53 -11.84
N MET A 368 10.56 -30.40 -12.49
CA MET A 368 10.10 -29.09 -12.02
C MET A 368 8.55 -28.99 -12.06
N ARG A 369 7.92 -29.55 -13.11
CA ARG A 369 6.46 -29.65 -13.24
C ARG A 369 5.84 -30.52 -12.14
N SER A 370 6.45 -31.67 -11.84
CA SER A 370 5.99 -32.58 -10.78
C SER A 370 6.01 -31.88 -9.42
N ARG A 371 7.09 -31.15 -9.12
CA ARG A 371 7.21 -30.32 -7.91
C ARG A 371 6.16 -29.22 -7.85
N TYR A 372 5.90 -28.54 -8.97
CA TYR A 372 4.81 -27.57 -9.07
C TYR A 372 3.45 -28.20 -8.71
N GLN A 373 3.15 -29.39 -9.22
CA GLN A 373 1.88 -30.07 -8.92
C GLN A 373 1.80 -30.49 -7.44
N GLN A 374 2.90 -30.98 -6.86
CA GLN A 374 2.98 -31.34 -5.45
C GLN A 374 2.61 -30.16 -4.54
N GLU A 375 3.16 -28.97 -4.81
CA GLU A 375 2.86 -27.77 -4.02
C GLU A 375 1.41 -27.31 -4.22
N LEU A 376 0.90 -27.36 -5.46
CA LEU A 376 -0.48 -27.02 -5.75
C LEU A 376 -1.47 -27.93 -5.01
N ASP A 377 -1.18 -29.23 -4.94
CA ASP A 377 -1.97 -30.21 -4.19
C ASP A 377 -1.93 -29.95 -2.69
N TYR A 378 -0.75 -29.58 -2.15
CA TYR A 378 -0.59 -29.20 -0.76
C TYR A 378 -1.42 -27.96 -0.40
N LEU A 379 -1.35 -26.89 -1.20
CA LEU A 379 -2.13 -25.67 -1.01
C LEU A 379 -3.64 -25.94 -1.08
N ASN A 380 -4.07 -26.76 -2.04
CA ASN A 380 -5.47 -27.16 -2.19
C ASN A 380 -5.98 -27.98 -1.00
N LYS A 381 -5.16 -28.88 -0.45
CA LYS A 381 -5.51 -29.65 0.76
C LYS A 381 -5.60 -28.75 1.99
N LYS A 382 -4.67 -27.81 2.15
CA LYS A 382 -4.67 -26.84 3.26
C LYS A 382 -5.94 -25.98 3.26
N ASN A 383 -6.36 -25.50 2.09
CA ASN A 383 -7.57 -24.68 1.92
C ASN A 383 -8.88 -25.47 2.08
N LYS A 384 -8.82 -26.81 2.05
CA LYS A 384 -9.96 -27.71 2.24
C LYS A 384 -10.14 -28.22 3.68
N LYS A 385 -9.31 -27.80 4.66
CA LYS A 385 -9.52 -28.22 6.06
C LYS A 385 -10.93 -27.80 6.52
N PRO A 386 -11.66 -28.69 7.23
CA PRO A 386 -13.04 -28.47 7.60
C PRO A 386 -13.17 -27.25 8.51
N LYS A 387 -14.21 -26.44 8.27
CA LYS A 387 -14.70 -25.44 9.22
C LYS A 387 -15.19 -26.16 10.48
N THR A 388 -14.30 -26.60 11.35
CA THR A 388 -14.66 -26.93 12.73
C THR A 388 -15.00 -25.61 13.41
N GLY A 389 -16.26 -25.51 13.83
CA GLY A 389 -16.82 -24.30 14.43
C GLY A 389 -16.04 -23.88 15.67
N ASN A 390 -15.37 -22.74 15.57
CA ASN A 390 -15.31 -21.70 16.59
C ASN A 390 -14.77 -20.44 15.92
N LYS A 391 -15.67 -19.54 15.55
CA LYS A 391 -15.31 -18.17 15.14
C LYS A 391 -14.90 -17.41 16.40
N LEU A 392 -13.61 -17.17 16.59
CA LEU A 392 -13.11 -16.02 17.34
C LEU A 392 -11.70 -15.63 16.86
N SER A 393 -11.56 -14.32 16.63
CA SER A 393 -10.42 -13.54 16.13
C SER A 393 -10.12 -13.61 14.62
N MET A 394 -10.58 -12.57 13.92
CA MET A 394 -10.01 -12.12 12.65
C MET A 394 -8.64 -11.48 12.94
N GLY A 395 -7.58 -12.25 12.71
CA GLY A 395 -6.22 -11.76 12.61
C GLY A 395 -5.70 -12.02 11.20
N GLN A 396 -5.42 -10.92 10.49
CA GLN A 396 -4.63 -10.79 9.26
C GLN A 396 -4.04 -12.10 8.68
N GLN A 397 -4.70 -12.67 7.67
CA GLN A 397 -4.08 -13.54 6.68
C GLN A 397 -4.94 -13.53 5.42
N GLU A 398 -4.35 -13.08 4.31
CA GLU A 398 -4.56 -13.49 2.90
C GLU A 398 -4.40 -12.31 1.93
N ASN A 399 -3.34 -12.40 1.11
CA ASN A 399 -3.36 -12.12 -0.33
C ASN A 399 -2.03 -12.57 -0.95
N PHE A 400 -1.77 -13.88 -0.95
CA PHE A 400 -0.89 -14.50 -1.94
C PHE A 400 -1.79 -15.04 -3.06
N PHE A 401 -1.45 -14.66 -4.29
CA PHE A 401 -2.06 -15.02 -5.57
C PHE A 401 -3.44 -14.40 -5.93
N ILE A 402 -3.36 -13.47 -6.89
CA ILE A 402 -4.14 -13.28 -8.13
C ILE A 402 -4.07 -11.78 -8.45
N VAL A 403 -3.29 -11.36 -9.45
CA VAL A 403 -3.67 -10.34 -10.46
C VAL A 403 -2.70 -10.41 -11.65
N GLY A 404 -3.23 -10.52 -12.88
CA GLY A 404 -2.53 -10.32 -14.17
C GLY A 404 -2.38 -11.59 -14.98
#